data_AF-A0A1X7LM18-F1
#
_entry.id   AF-A0A1X7LM18-F1
#
_cell.length_a   1.000
_cell.length_b   1.000
_cell.length_c   1.000
_cell.angle_alpha   90.00
_cell.angle_beta   90.00
_cell.angle_gamma   90.00
#
_symmetry.space_group_name_H-M   'P 1'
#
loop_
_entity.id
_entity.type
_entity.pdbx_description
1 polymer ?
#
loop_
_entity_poly.entity_id
_entity_poly.type
_entity_poly.pdbx_seq_one_letter_code
_entity_poly.pdbx_strand_id
1 'polypeptide(L)' 'MAQDNDGAVWGTITLAMPQLIEWQIEGGENRLEGRSLREFVAALSSASEGREAVLRLNLVVSL' A
#
# COMPACT_ATOMS: atom_id res chain seq x y z
N MET A 1 -19.18 10.36 -21.43
CA MET A 1 -18.18 9.29 -21.27
C MET A 1 -17.07 9.87 -20.42
N ALA A 2 -17.21 9.77 -19.09
CA ALA A 2 -16.11 10.09 -18.19
C ALA A 2 -15.11 8.94 -18.30
N GLN A 3 -13.84 9.24 -18.56
CA GLN A 3 -12.77 8.27 -18.40
C GLN A 3 -12.79 7.83 -16.93
N ASP A 4 -13.21 6.60 -16.66
CA ASP A 4 -13.00 5.97 -15.36
C ASP A 4 -11.51 5.91 -15.13
N ASN A 5 -11.04 6.79 -14.26
CA ASN A 5 -9.67 6.91 -13.79
C ASN A 5 -9.38 5.83 -12.73
N ASP A 6 -10.01 4.65 -12.86
CA ASP A 6 -9.91 3.54 -11.91
C ASP A 6 -8.64 2.72 -12.19
N GLY A 7 -7.49 3.38 -12.05
CA GLY A 7 -6.21 2.69 -11.97
C GLY A 7 -6.14 1.79 -10.73
N ALA A 8 -5.30 0.76 -10.79
CA ALA A 8 -5.02 -0.10 -9.65
C ALA A 8 -4.45 0.70 -8.46
N VAL A 9 -4.80 0.27 -7.25
CA VAL A 9 -4.26 0.80 -5.99
C VAL A 9 -2.95 0.11 -5.68
N TRP A 10 -1.89 0.89 -5.44
CA TRP A 10 -0.55 0.36 -5.18
C TRP A 10 -0.21 0.51 -3.71
N GLY A 11 -0.06 -0.60 -3.00
CA GLY A 11 0.48 -0.63 -1.64
C GLY A 11 1.95 -1.04 -1.65
N THR A 12 2.83 -0.21 -1.09
CA THR A 12 4.25 -0.53 -0.89
C THR A 12 4.53 -0.68 0.59
N ILE A 13 5.19 -1.79 0.98
CA ILE A 13 5.68 -2.03 2.34
C ILE A 13 7.19 -2.23 2.31
N THR A 14 7.92 -1.61 3.24
CA THR A 14 9.34 -1.88 3.48
C THR A 14 9.54 -2.51 4.85
N LEU A 15 10.09 -3.72 4.87
CA LEU A 15 10.43 -4.45 6.10
C LEU A 15 11.96 -4.59 6.22
N ALA A 16 12.53 -4.29 7.38
CA ALA A 16 13.89 -4.67 7.75
C ALA A 16 13.80 -5.65 8.91
N MET A 17 14.19 -6.91 8.71
CA MET A 17 13.74 -8.01 9.57
C MET A 17 13.95 -7.77 11.08
N PRO A 18 12.92 -7.99 11.94
CA PRO A 18 11.50 -8.29 11.65
C PRO A 18 10.59 -7.04 11.72
N GLN A 19 11.15 -5.84 11.57
CA GLN A 19 10.48 -4.58 11.82
C GLN A 19 9.93 -3.97 10.53
N LEU A 20 8.67 -3.57 10.57
CA LEU A 20 8.12 -2.68 9.57
C LEU A 20 8.77 -1.30 9.74
N ILE A 21 9.35 -0.81 8.65
CA ILE A 21 9.98 0.50 8.62
C ILE A 21 8.95 1.55 8.23
N GLU A 22 8.30 1.33 7.09
CA GLU A 22 7.33 2.24 6.50
C GLU A 22 6.43 1.51 5.51
N TRP A 23 5.27 2.11 5.23
CA TRP A 23 4.43 1.74 4.11
C TRP A 23 3.77 2.98 3.50
N GLN A 24 3.37 2.84 2.25
CA GLN A 24 2.67 3.86 1.48
C GLN A 24 1.60 3.22 0.57
N ILE A 25 0.48 3.91 0.35
CA ILE A 25 -0.56 3.54 -0.63
C ILE A 25 -0.79 4.70 -1.62
N GLU A 26 -0.85 4.37 -2.91
CA GLU A 26 -1.11 5.28 -4.03
C GLU A 26 -2.31 4.81 -4.87
N GLY A 27 -2.92 5.71 -5.63
CA GLY A 27 -4.05 5.42 -6.52
C GLY A 27 -5.44 5.63 -5.90
N GLY A 28 -5.54 6.00 -4.62
CA GLY A 28 -6.76 6.58 -4.02
C GLY A 28 -6.83 8.10 -4.19
N GLU A 29 -7.87 8.73 -3.64
CA GLU A 29 -7.99 10.20 -3.61
C GLU A 29 -6.81 10.87 -2.86
N ASN A 30 -6.20 10.14 -1.92
CA ASN A 30 -5.09 10.61 -1.12
C ASN A 30 -3.97 9.55 -1.03
N ARG A 31 -2.73 10.02 -0.93
CA ARG A 31 -1.58 9.21 -0.55
C ARG A 31 -1.67 8.90 0.94
N LEU A 32 -1.60 7.61 1.31
CA LEU A 32 -1.66 7.16 2.70
C LEU A 32 -0.30 6.58 3.11
N GLU A 33 0.16 6.85 4.33
CA GLU A 33 1.44 6.37 4.86
C GLU A 33 1.32 5.99 6.34
N GLY A 34 2.21 5.10 6.80
CA GLY A 34 2.27 4.74 8.22
C GLY A 34 3.40 3.78 8.57
N ARG A 35 3.36 3.24 9.78
CA ARG A 35 4.44 2.40 10.36
C ARG A 35 3.97 1.08 10.95
N SER A 36 2.67 0.76 10.91
CA SER A 36 2.12 -0.51 11.38
C SER A 36 1.54 -1.35 10.25
N LEU A 37 1.78 -2.67 10.30
CA LEU A 37 1.29 -3.62 9.28
C LEU A 37 -0.24 -3.74 9.33
N ARG A 38 -0.82 -3.58 10.53
CA ARG A 38 -2.27 -3.55 10.70
C ARG A 38 -2.89 -2.34 10.02
N GLU A 39 -2.28 -1.17 10.19
CA GLU A 39 -2.74 0.07 9.55
C GLU A 39 -2.65 -0.04 8.03
N PHE A 40 -1.55 -0.62 7.52
CA PHE A 40 -1.38 -0.88 6.10
C PHE A 40 -2.52 -1.73 5.53
N VAL A 41 -2.82 -2.89 6.14
CA VAL A 41 -3.85 -3.81 5.63
C VAL A 41 -5.24 -3.16 5.64
N ALA A 42 -5.57 -2.43 6.71
CA ALA A 42 -6.83 -1.70 6.80
C ALA A 42 -6.92 -0.60 5.73
N ALA A 43 -5.85 0.18 5.56
CA ALA A 43 -5.79 1.25 4.58
C ALA A 43 -5.84 0.71 3.13
N LEU A 44 -5.16 -0.40 2.84
CA LEU A 44 -5.16 -1.01 1.52
C LEU A 44 -6.55 -1.53 1.15
N SER A 45 -7.19 -2.26 2.07
CA SER A 45 -8.54 -2.78 1.87
C SER A 45 -9.57 -1.67 1.64
N SER A 46 -9.45 -0.54 2.35
CA SER A 46 -10.34 0.60 2.18
C SER A 46 -10.06 1.34 0.87
N ALA A 47 -8.79 1.53 0.53
CA ALA A 47 -8.40 2.22 -0.70
C ALA A 47 -8.75 1.41 -1.96
N SER A 48 -8.69 0.08 -1.92
CA SER A 48 -8.96 -0.79 -3.06
C SER A 48 -10.42 -1.23 -3.21
N GLU A 49 -11.36 -0.63 -2.47
CA GLU A 49 -12.77 -1.00 -2.60
C GLU A 49 -13.26 -0.77 -4.04
N GLY A 50 -13.75 -1.84 -4.69
CA GLY A 50 -14.18 -1.81 -6.09
C GLY A 50 -13.06 -1.77 -7.12
N ARG A 51 -11.79 -1.87 -6.72
CA ARG A 51 -10.62 -1.69 -7.60
C ARG A 51 -9.56 -2.78 -7.37
N GLU A 52 -8.71 -2.99 -8.37
CA GLU A 52 -7.57 -3.89 -8.21
C GLU A 52 -6.56 -3.33 -7.20
N ALA A 53 -5.98 -4.20 -6.38
CA ALA A 53 -4.91 -3.86 -5.44
C ALA A 53 -3.61 -4.58 -5.85
N VAL A 54 -2.51 -3.85 -5.92
CA VAL A 54 -1.17 -4.38 -6.19
C VAL A 54 -0.27 -4.13 -4.99
N LEU A 55 0.34 -5.20 -4.49
CA LEU A 55 1.26 -5.16 -3.34
C LEU A 55 2.71 -5.25 -3.80
N ARG A 56 3.53 -4.27 -3.41
CA ARG A 56 4.99 -4.31 -3.52
C ARG A 56 5.60 -4.48 -2.13
N LEU A 57 6.45 -5.49 -1.98
CA LEU A 57 7.17 -5.77 -0.74
C LEU A 57 8.68 -5.57 -0.94
N ASN A 58 9.27 -4.64 -0.20
CA ASN A 58 10.72 -4.46 -0.11
C ASN A 58 11.22 -5.12 1.17
N LEU A 59 12.13 -6.10 1.04
CA LEU A 59 12.75 -6.80 2.15
C LEU A 59 14.21 -6.38 2.28
N VAL A 60 14.56 -5.77 3.41
CA VAL A 60 15.93 -5.45 3.79
C VAL A 60 16.44 -6.57 4.69
N VAL A 61 17.43 -7.32 4.19
CA VAL A 61 18.10 -8.40 4.92
C VAL A 61 19.56 -8.00 5.12
N SER A 62 19.98 -7.87 6.38
CA SER A 62 21.40 -7.75 6.70
C SER A 62 21.99 -9.16 6.79
N LEU A 63 23.02 -9.43 6.00
CA LEU A 63 23.81 -10.67 6.05
C LEU A 63 25.00 -10.51 7.00
#